data_AF-A0A9D5N0E4-F1
#
_entry.id   AF-A0A9D5N0E4-F1
#
_cell.length_a   1.000
_cell.length_b   1.000
_cell.length_c   1.000
_cell.angle_alpha   90.00
_cell.angle_beta   90.00
_cell.angle_gamma   90.00
#
_symmetry.space_group_name_H-M   'P 1'
#
loop_
_entity.id
_entity.type
_entity.pdbx_description
1 polymer ?
#
loop_
_entity_poly.entity_id
_entity_poly.type
_entity_poly.pdbx_seq_one_letter_code
_entity_poly.pdbx_strand_id
1 'polypeptide(L)'
;MKGKYHIIIQNNRVHYEFDLRRNITIIRGDSGSGKTTLINMIDLLTSRGTSSGIEISCSKNCRTLPAADWQIILPLLHDQIIFLDEDSVFIKSEDFARAVRQSDNYFVIVTREDLPNLPYSVDEIYGIHTSGKYHDLKRTYNELYRIYGLENETNLPAPPVYSEGNHHPASEADFVGMIPDSVVTEDSRSGFDFFDHVCRQNHIQCQSAGGKSSLRKMLSAVQGDSILGIADGAAIGPEMNELYQLMVKKENIRLYLPESFEWLILRSGLIGGKYVQDILEHPEDFIDSTEYFSWEQFFTSLLEEQTQNTYLQYQKSRLNPVYLQKKILKQILDLLPVRFSE
;
A
#
# COMPACT_ATOMS: atom_id res chain seq x y z
N MET A 1 3.58 -16.55 -3.83
CA MET A 1 2.25 -16.85 -3.27
C MET A 1 1.29 -15.75 -3.68
N LYS A 2 0.03 -16.11 -3.88
CA LYS A 2 -1.06 -15.18 -4.19
C LYS A 2 -2.29 -15.49 -3.34
N GLY A 3 -3.19 -14.53 -3.19
CA GLY A 3 -4.47 -14.69 -2.53
C GLY A 3 -4.57 -13.99 -1.18
N LYS A 4 -5.80 -13.94 -0.66
CA LYS A 4 -6.13 -13.40 0.65
C LYS A 4 -6.03 -14.46 1.75
N TYR A 5 -5.42 -14.11 2.87
CA TYR A 5 -5.20 -15.01 4.01
C TYR A 5 -5.82 -14.47 5.29
N HIS A 6 -6.87 -15.12 5.74
CA HIS A 6 -7.47 -14.85 7.05
C HIS A 6 -6.66 -15.53 8.16
N ILE A 7 -6.31 -14.78 9.19
CA ILE A 7 -5.44 -15.22 10.28
C ILE A 7 -6.12 -14.95 11.62
N ILE A 8 -6.23 -16.01 12.43
CA ILE A 8 -6.62 -15.91 13.84
C ILE A 8 -5.49 -16.44 14.72
N ILE A 9 -4.99 -15.64 15.65
CA ILE A 9 -3.92 -16.01 16.61
C ILE A 9 -4.41 -15.79 18.03
N GLN A 10 -4.37 -16.84 18.86
CA GLN A 10 -5.35 -16.98 19.91
C GLN A 10 -4.83 -17.76 21.13
N ASN A 11 -5.13 -17.28 22.33
CA ASN A 11 -5.04 -18.04 23.58
C ASN A 11 -6.16 -17.62 24.55
N ASN A 12 -6.16 -18.16 25.77
CA ASN A 12 -7.19 -17.86 26.78
C ASN A 12 -7.32 -16.37 27.17
N ARG A 13 -6.31 -15.55 26.89
CA ARG A 13 -6.26 -14.13 27.27
C ARG A 13 -6.36 -13.18 26.08
N VAL A 14 -5.88 -13.58 24.91
CA VAL A 14 -5.67 -12.69 23.76
C VAL A 14 -6.23 -13.32 22.49
N HIS A 15 -6.83 -12.49 21.65
CA HIS A 15 -7.32 -12.80 20.32
C HIS A 15 -6.74 -11.77 19.35
N TYR A 16 -6.16 -12.22 18.24
CA TYR A 16 -5.86 -11.42 17.06
C TYR A 16 -6.61 -12.01 15.87
N GLU A 17 -7.27 -11.16 15.10
CA GLU A 17 -7.97 -11.53 13.87
C GLU A 17 -7.72 -10.47 12.81
N PHE A 18 -7.25 -10.88 11.63
CA PHE A 18 -6.99 -9.98 10.51
C PHE A 18 -6.81 -10.74 9.18
N ASP A 19 -6.92 -10.01 8.09
CA ASP A 19 -6.69 -10.50 6.73
C ASP A 19 -5.40 -9.93 6.15
N LEU A 20 -4.61 -10.77 5.48
CA LEU A 20 -3.50 -10.34 4.63
C LEU A 20 -3.90 -10.44 3.16
N ARG A 21 -3.62 -9.41 2.37
CA ARG A 21 -3.95 -9.38 0.92
C ARG A 21 -2.72 -9.21 0.03
N ARG A 22 -1.59 -8.77 0.60
CA ARG A 22 -0.31 -8.59 -0.10
C ARG A 22 0.82 -9.29 0.63
N ASN A 23 1.90 -9.47 -0.10
CA ASN A 23 3.11 -10.14 0.39
C ASN A 23 3.84 -9.36 1.48
N ILE A 24 3.63 -8.05 1.64
CA ILE A 24 4.26 -7.26 2.70
C ILE A 24 3.18 -6.46 3.42
N THR A 25 3.05 -6.71 4.71
CA THR A 25 2.15 -6.00 5.62
C THR A 25 2.97 -5.44 6.78
N ILE A 26 2.82 -4.14 7.05
CA ILE A 26 3.52 -3.43 8.12
C ILE A 26 2.56 -3.17 9.26
N ILE A 27 2.92 -3.57 10.49
CA ILE A 27 2.15 -3.25 11.69
C ILE A 27 2.94 -2.22 12.52
N ARG A 28 2.44 -0.99 12.62
CA ARG A 28 3.01 0.10 13.41
C ARG A 28 2.17 0.40 14.66
N GLY A 29 2.70 1.23 15.55
CA GLY A 29 1.95 1.85 16.64
C GLY A 29 2.79 2.08 17.89
N ASP A 30 2.19 2.71 18.89
CA ASP A 30 2.86 3.07 20.13
C ASP A 30 3.13 1.89 21.07
N SER A 31 3.90 2.13 22.13
CA SER A 31 4.21 1.12 23.14
C SER A 31 2.93 0.58 23.81
N GLY A 32 2.85 -0.74 24.00
CA GLY A 32 1.74 -1.37 24.72
C GLY A 32 0.51 -1.73 23.88
N SER A 33 0.55 -1.62 22.55
CA SER A 33 -0.58 -1.94 21.66
C SER A 33 -0.73 -3.44 21.31
N GLY A 34 -0.02 -4.35 21.97
CA GLY A 34 -0.09 -5.80 21.69
C GLY A 34 0.83 -6.34 20.58
N LYS A 35 1.57 -5.49 19.84
CA LYS A 35 2.48 -5.91 18.76
C LYS A 35 3.50 -6.98 19.16
N THR A 36 4.27 -6.73 20.23
CA THR A 36 5.25 -7.70 20.75
C THR A 36 4.56 -8.97 21.27
N THR A 37 3.33 -8.86 21.78
CA THR A 37 2.53 -10.02 22.20
C THR A 37 2.18 -10.90 21.00
N LEU A 38 1.81 -10.32 19.86
CA LEU A 38 1.53 -11.05 18.62
C LEU A 38 2.73 -11.89 18.18
N ILE A 39 3.92 -11.29 18.06
CA ILE A 39 5.13 -12.01 17.63
C ILE A 39 5.51 -13.09 18.65
N ASN A 40 5.54 -12.74 19.94
CA ASN A 40 5.86 -13.69 21.01
C ASN A 40 4.93 -14.91 21.02
N MET A 41 3.65 -14.73 20.67
CA MET A 41 2.71 -15.85 20.60
C MET A 41 3.10 -16.85 19.50
N ILE A 42 3.55 -16.36 18.35
CA ILE A 42 3.97 -17.18 17.21
C ILE A 42 5.32 -17.87 17.51
N ASP A 43 6.25 -17.16 18.14
CA ASP A 43 7.52 -17.74 18.62
C ASP A 43 7.33 -18.85 19.65
N LEU A 44 6.42 -18.63 20.61
CA LEU A 44 6.09 -19.63 21.63
C LEU A 44 5.43 -20.87 21.03
N LEU A 45 4.55 -20.70 20.04
CA LEU A 45 3.98 -21.82 19.32
C LEU A 45 5.05 -22.59 18.53
N THR A 46 5.96 -21.89 17.86
CA THR A 46 7.04 -22.51 17.08
C THR A 46 7.98 -23.32 17.97
N SER A 47 8.30 -22.82 19.17
CA SER A 47 9.24 -23.48 20.09
C SER A 47 8.62 -24.56 20.97
N ARG A 48 7.35 -24.42 21.38
CA ARG A 48 6.68 -25.31 22.35
C ARG A 48 5.52 -26.12 21.77
N GLY A 49 5.14 -25.86 20.53
CA GLY A 49 3.99 -26.49 19.89
C GLY A 49 2.71 -26.29 20.69
N THR A 50 1.85 -27.30 20.70
CA THR A 50 0.53 -27.28 21.38
C THR A 50 0.62 -27.05 22.89
N SER A 51 1.77 -27.29 23.52
CA SER A 51 1.97 -27.03 24.96
C SER A 51 2.05 -25.54 25.32
N SER A 52 2.15 -24.66 24.32
CA SER A 52 2.09 -23.20 24.51
C SER A 52 0.71 -22.68 24.94
N GLY A 53 -0.37 -23.45 24.69
CA GLY A 53 -1.75 -22.98 24.86
C GLY A 53 -2.16 -21.92 23.83
N ILE A 54 -1.44 -21.84 22.72
CA ILE A 54 -1.67 -20.92 21.61
C ILE A 54 -2.20 -21.71 20.42
N GLU A 55 -3.22 -21.16 19.77
CA GLU A 55 -3.79 -21.68 18.54
C GLU A 55 -3.62 -20.63 17.44
N ILE A 56 -3.25 -21.10 16.25
CA ILE A 56 -3.23 -20.30 15.03
C ILE A 56 -4.13 -20.99 14.01
N SER A 57 -5.10 -20.25 13.48
CA SER A 57 -5.92 -20.66 12.36
C SER A 57 -5.56 -19.82 11.15
N CYS A 58 -4.99 -20.45 10.14
CA CYS A 58 -4.71 -19.88 8.83
C CYS A 58 -4.59 -21.04 7.83
N SER A 59 -4.89 -20.78 6.54
CA SER A 59 -4.67 -21.75 5.47
C SER A 59 -3.18 -21.95 5.13
N LYS A 60 -2.30 -21.08 5.63
CA LYS A 60 -0.85 -21.14 5.47
C LYS A 60 -0.16 -21.28 6.82
N ASN A 61 1.03 -21.85 6.81
CA ASN A 61 1.85 -21.95 8.00
C ASN A 61 2.37 -20.57 8.40
N CYS A 62 2.13 -20.19 9.65
CA CYS A 62 2.66 -18.96 10.25
C CYS A 62 3.88 -19.27 11.10
N ARG A 63 4.96 -18.50 10.94
CA ARG A 63 6.18 -18.65 11.74
C ARG A 63 6.95 -17.35 11.87
N THR A 64 7.90 -17.32 12.79
CA THR A 64 8.93 -16.28 12.86
C THR A 64 10.21 -16.72 12.15
N LEU A 65 11.11 -15.75 11.94
CA LEU A 65 12.42 -15.96 11.32
C LEU A 65 13.54 -15.52 12.28
N PRO A 66 14.40 -16.44 12.74
CA PRO A 66 15.53 -16.09 13.60
C PRO A 66 16.55 -15.20 12.89
N ALA A 67 17.04 -14.17 13.58
CA ALA A 67 17.96 -13.19 13.01
C ALA A 67 19.35 -13.73 12.67
N ALA A 68 19.85 -14.75 13.36
CA ALA A 68 21.21 -15.26 13.13
C ALA A 68 21.38 -15.95 11.77
N ASP A 69 20.36 -16.71 11.35
CA ASP A 69 20.46 -17.63 10.21
C ASP A 69 19.43 -17.32 9.10
N TRP A 70 18.83 -16.12 9.13
CA TRP A 70 17.76 -15.75 8.20
C TRP A 70 18.15 -15.93 6.73
N GLN A 71 19.41 -15.67 6.38
CA GLN A 71 19.94 -15.82 5.01
C GLN A 71 19.97 -17.27 4.53
N ILE A 72 20.08 -18.23 5.46
CA ILE A 72 20.09 -19.66 5.18
C ILE A 72 18.65 -20.19 5.21
N ILE A 73 17.87 -19.73 6.18
CA ILE A 73 16.51 -20.25 6.42
C ILE A 73 15.53 -19.71 5.37
N LEU A 74 15.51 -18.40 5.13
CA LEU A 74 14.49 -17.77 4.27
C LEU A 74 14.42 -18.37 2.85
N PRO A 75 15.55 -18.64 2.16
CA PRO A 75 15.50 -19.27 0.84
C PRO A 75 14.93 -20.70 0.82
N LEU A 76 14.82 -21.35 1.98
CA LEU A 76 14.24 -22.69 2.12
C LEU A 76 12.76 -22.66 2.51
N LEU A 77 12.22 -21.47 2.81
CA LEU A 77 10.81 -21.30 3.16
C LEU A 77 10.01 -20.99 1.91
N HIS A 78 8.94 -21.75 1.72
CA HIS A 78 8.02 -21.57 0.61
C HIS A 78 6.57 -21.62 1.09
N ASP A 79 5.74 -20.78 0.51
CA ASP A 79 4.30 -20.74 0.76
C ASP A 79 3.93 -20.55 2.25
N GLN A 80 4.70 -19.70 2.97
CA GLN A 80 4.50 -19.41 4.40
C GLN A 80 4.13 -17.94 4.65
N ILE A 81 3.64 -17.67 5.87
CA ILE A 81 3.48 -16.32 6.42
C ILE A 81 4.52 -16.12 7.52
N ILE A 82 5.43 -15.17 7.29
CA ILE A 82 6.59 -14.91 8.13
C ILE A 82 6.38 -13.64 8.93
N PHE A 83 6.42 -13.77 10.24
CA PHE A 83 6.26 -12.68 11.20
C PHE A 83 7.63 -12.21 11.69
N LEU A 84 7.85 -10.90 11.64
CA LEU A 84 9.13 -10.26 11.97
C LEU A 84 8.91 -9.12 12.94
N ASP A 85 9.81 -8.98 13.92
CA ASP A 85 9.80 -7.88 14.89
C ASP A 85 10.91 -6.86 14.60
N GLU A 86 10.81 -5.67 15.17
CA GLU A 86 11.76 -4.57 14.97
C GLU A 86 13.17 -4.89 15.48
N ASP A 87 13.29 -5.82 16.42
CA ASP A 87 14.56 -6.36 16.92
C ASP A 87 15.34 -7.13 15.84
N SER A 88 14.67 -7.55 14.76
CA SER A 88 15.30 -8.17 13.59
C SER A 88 15.95 -7.10 12.70
N VAL A 89 17.09 -6.54 13.13
CA VAL A 89 17.78 -5.42 12.45
C VAL A 89 18.00 -5.67 10.94
N PHE A 90 18.12 -6.93 10.52
CA PHE A 90 18.28 -7.31 9.11
C PHE A 90 17.11 -6.88 8.21
N ILE A 91 15.90 -6.66 8.74
CA ILE A 91 14.73 -6.24 7.93
C ILE A 91 14.94 -4.92 7.18
N LYS A 92 15.90 -4.10 7.65
CA LYS A 92 16.26 -2.82 7.06
C LYS A 92 17.28 -2.96 5.92
N SER A 93 17.91 -4.12 5.78
CA SER A 93 19.00 -4.33 4.82
C SER A 93 18.51 -4.50 3.39
N GLU A 94 19.34 -4.10 2.42
CA GLU A 94 19.10 -4.39 1.00
C GLU A 94 19.10 -5.89 0.70
N ASP A 95 19.90 -6.66 1.44
CA ASP A 95 19.96 -8.12 1.28
C ASP A 95 18.62 -8.77 1.64
N PHE A 96 17.98 -8.31 2.71
CA PHE A 96 16.65 -8.79 3.08
C PHE A 96 15.62 -8.43 2.02
N ALA A 97 15.61 -7.19 1.53
CA ALA A 97 14.72 -6.78 0.45
C ALA A 97 14.91 -7.61 -0.82
N ARG A 98 16.16 -7.95 -1.16
CA ARG A 98 16.47 -8.84 -2.30
C ARG A 98 15.92 -10.25 -2.08
N ALA A 99 16.02 -10.78 -0.86
CA ALA A 99 15.49 -12.09 -0.52
C ALA A 99 13.94 -12.12 -0.53
N VAL A 100 13.28 -11.08 0.01
CA VAL A 100 11.82 -10.92 -0.06
C VAL A 100 11.34 -10.91 -1.52
N ARG A 101 12.05 -10.19 -2.40
CA ARG A 101 11.74 -10.14 -3.83
C ARG A 101 11.80 -11.50 -4.55
N GLN A 102 12.61 -12.43 -4.04
CA GLN A 102 12.81 -13.75 -4.62
C GLN A 102 11.98 -14.84 -3.92
N SER A 103 11.15 -14.43 -2.95
CA SER A 103 10.42 -15.33 -2.07
C SER A 103 8.94 -15.37 -2.45
N ASP A 104 8.34 -16.54 -2.32
CA ASP A 104 6.91 -16.77 -2.42
C ASP A 104 6.18 -16.62 -1.08
N ASN A 105 6.83 -16.17 -0.02
CA ASN A 105 6.23 -15.97 1.30
C ASN A 105 5.54 -14.60 1.45
N TYR A 106 4.60 -14.52 2.39
CA TYR A 106 4.07 -13.25 2.90
C TYR A 106 4.83 -12.85 4.17
N PHE A 107 5.00 -11.55 4.38
CA PHE A 107 5.78 -10.97 5.46
C PHE A 107 4.92 -10.00 6.25
N VAL A 108 4.73 -10.28 7.54
CA VAL A 108 4.12 -9.38 8.51
C VAL A 108 5.22 -8.80 9.37
N ILE A 109 5.50 -7.51 9.18
CA ILE A 109 6.63 -6.83 9.83
C ILE A 109 6.10 -5.84 10.85
N VAL A 110 6.40 -6.11 12.11
CA VAL A 110 6.13 -5.21 13.23
C VAL A 110 7.30 -4.24 13.35
N THR A 111 7.08 -2.96 13.08
CA THR A 111 8.12 -1.93 13.26
C THR A 111 7.53 -0.54 13.35
N ARG A 112 8.24 0.37 14.03
CA ARG A 112 7.93 1.81 14.00
C ARG A 112 8.71 2.56 12.93
N GLU A 113 9.78 1.97 12.42
CA GLU A 113 10.68 2.61 11.47
C GLU A 113 10.24 2.38 10.03
N ASP A 114 10.63 3.30 9.15
CA ASP A 114 10.41 3.16 7.72
C ASP A 114 11.39 2.12 7.13
N LEU A 115 10.91 1.27 6.22
CA LEU A 115 11.70 0.25 5.53
C LEU A 115 11.88 0.65 4.04
N PRO A 116 12.84 1.54 3.71
CA PRO A 116 12.97 2.14 2.37
C PRO A 116 13.26 1.13 1.26
N ASN A 117 13.87 -0.01 1.63
CA ASN A 117 14.25 -1.05 0.68
C ASN A 117 13.08 -1.97 0.27
N LEU A 118 11.91 -1.86 0.94
CA LEU A 118 10.73 -2.68 0.65
C LEU A 118 9.61 -1.84 0.00
N PRO A 119 8.98 -2.29 -1.09
CA PRO A 119 7.89 -1.58 -1.74
C PRO A 119 6.53 -2.04 -1.19
N TYR A 120 6.24 -1.68 0.06
CA TYR A 120 4.92 -1.96 0.63
C TYR A 120 3.93 -0.85 0.29
N SER A 121 2.67 -1.26 0.13
CA SER A 121 1.57 -0.35 -0.15
C SER A 121 1.22 0.50 1.06
N VAL A 122 0.72 1.70 0.80
CA VAL A 122 0.12 2.56 1.83
C VAL A 122 -1.06 1.86 2.53
N ASP A 123 -1.83 1.05 1.79
CA ASP A 123 -2.97 0.28 2.29
C ASP A 123 -2.55 -0.92 3.17
N GLU A 124 -1.26 -1.28 3.15
CA GLU A 124 -0.72 -2.40 3.92
C GLU A 124 0.01 -1.96 5.19
N ILE A 125 -0.28 -0.75 5.66
CA ILE A 125 0.27 -0.19 6.90
C ILE A 125 -0.85 -0.14 7.94
N TYR A 126 -0.73 -0.95 8.98
CA TYR A 126 -1.76 -1.15 9.99
C TYR A 126 -1.31 -0.75 11.39
N GLY A 127 -2.26 -0.36 12.24
CA GLY A 127 -2.12 -0.33 13.68
C GLY A 127 -2.91 -1.47 14.33
N ILE A 128 -2.75 -1.65 15.63
CA ILE A 128 -3.54 -2.62 16.41
C ILE A 128 -4.53 -1.85 17.29
N HIS A 129 -5.82 -2.13 17.11
CA HIS A 129 -6.85 -1.74 18.07
C HIS A 129 -7.01 -2.81 19.13
N THR A 130 -7.26 -2.40 20.37
CA THR A 130 -7.52 -3.30 21.48
C THR A 130 -8.89 -3.01 22.06
N SER A 131 -9.83 -3.95 21.90
CA SER A 131 -11.17 -3.88 22.46
C SER A 131 -11.32 -4.83 23.67
N GLY A 132 -12.07 -4.37 24.67
CA GLY A 132 -12.24 -5.05 25.96
C GLY A 132 -11.31 -4.52 27.07
N LYS A 133 -11.76 -3.50 27.81
CA LYS A 133 -11.05 -2.96 28.98
C LYS A 133 -11.80 -3.24 30.29
N TYR A 134 -11.17 -4.13 31.08
CA TYR A 134 -11.18 -4.22 32.55
C TYR A 134 -12.43 -4.68 33.34
N HIS A 135 -12.10 -5.42 34.41
CA HIS A 135 -12.89 -6.21 35.36
C HIS A 135 -13.38 -7.58 34.87
N ASP A 136 -12.69 -8.62 35.37
CA ASP A 136 -12.97 -10.05 35.33
C ASP A 136 -12.94 -10.79 33.97
N LEU A 137 -11.90 -11.62 33.81
CA LEU A 137 -11.85 -12.85 33.00
C LEU A 137 -12.20 -12.78 31.49
N LYS A 138 -12.44 -11.60 30.91
CA LYS A 138 -12.74 -11.47 29.48
C LYS A 138 -11.47 -11.34 28.63
N ARG A 139 -11.47 -12.07 27.52
CA ARG A 139 -10.42 -12.11 26.51
C ARG A 139 -10.27 -10.75 25.83
N THR A 140 -9.03 -10.31 25.61
CA THR A 140 -8.71 -9.11 24.84
C THR A 140 -8.78 -9.41 23.36
N TYR A 141 -9.57 -8.63 22.61
CA TYR A 141 -9.68 -8.75 21.16
C TYR A 141 -8.86 -7.66 20.49
N ASN A 142 -8.05 -8.07 19.52
CA ASN A 142 -7.18 -7.18 18.77
C ASN A 142 -7.42 -7.35 17.28
N GLU A 143 -7.64 -6.23 16.62
CA GLU A 143 -7.92 -6.13 15.19
C GLU A 143 -6.91 -5.17 14.57
N LEU A 144 -6.53 -5.45 13.32
CA LEU A 144 -5.72 -4.52 12.54
C LEU A 144 -6.62 -3.46 11.93
N TYR A 145 -6.18 -2.20 11.98
CA TYR A 145 -6.80 -1.08 11.28
C TYR A 145 -5.77 -0.40 10.41
N ARG A 146 -6.14 0.10 9.23
CA ARG A 146 -5.21 0.81 8.36
C ARG A 146 -4.84 2.15 8.99
N ILE A 147 -3.54 2.45 9.05
CA ILE A 147 -3.06 3.77 9.50
C ILE A 147 -3.27 4.80 8.41
N TYR A 148 -3.13 4.38 7.15
CA TYR A 148 -3.35 5.19 5.97
C TYR A 148 -4.32 4.40 5.07
N GLY A 149 -5.52 4.93 4.86
CA GLY A 149 -6.56 4.22 4.10
C GLY A 149 -7.96 4.69 4.48
N LEU A 150 -8.94 4.37 3.63
CA LEU A 150 -10.30 4.89 3.71
C LEU A 150 -11.19 4.20 4.75
N GLU A 151 -10.84 3.04 5.30
CA GLU A 151 -11.74 2.27 6.20
C GLU A 151 -11.29 2.41 7.67
N ASN A 152 -11.73 3.48 8.37
CA ASN A 152 -11.77 3.47 9.83
C ASN A 152 -13.21 3.29 10.31
N GLU A 153 -13.61 2.07 10.67
CA GLU A 153 -14.84 1.82 11.45
C GLU A 153 -14.73 2.34 12.90
N THR A 154 -13.56 2.82 13.33
CA THR A 154 -13.34 3.40 14.65
C THR A 154 -13.19 4.92 14.54
N ASN A 155 -13.88 5.67 15.43
CA ASN A 155 -13.93 7.15 15.48
C ASN A 155 -12.57 7.85 15.79
N LEU A 156 -11.47 7.46 15.14
CA LEU A 156 -10.14 8.06 15.25
C LEU A 156 -9.77 8.77 13.95
N PRO A 157 -9.18 9.98 14.01
CA PRO A 157 -8.79 10.72 12.81
C PRO A 157 -7.64 9.99 12.10
N ALA A 158 -7.93 9.37 10.95
CA ALA A 158 -6.87 8.95 10.04
C ALA A 158 -6.33 10.16 9.27
N PRO A 159 -5.04 10.11 8.89
CA PRO A 159 -4.47 10.95 7.84
C PRO A 159 -5.26 10.88 6.54
N PRO A 160 -5.53 12.00 5.86
CA PRO A 160 -6.23 11.97 4.58
C PRO A 160 -5.34 11.37 3.48
N VAL A 161 -5.57 10.10 3.13
CA VAL A 161 -4.85 9.39 2.06
C VAL A 161 -5.82 8.49 1.30
N TYR A 162 -5.84 8.57 -0.04
CA TYR A 162 -6.83 7.89 -0.88
C TYR A 162 -6.28 6.72 -1.69
N SER A 163 -7.02 5.61 -1.69
CA SER A 163 -7.26 4.66 -2.78
C SER A 163 -8.74 4.19 -2.66
N GLU A 164 -9.50 4.08 -3.75
CA GLU A 164 -10.97 3.94 -3.72
C GLU A 164 -11.50 2.62 -3.11
N GLY A 165 -12.42 2.74 -2.15
CA GLY A 165 -13.22 1.70 -1.50
C GLY A 165 -13.93 2.31 -0.28
N ASN A 166 -15.22 2.01 -0.06
CA ASN A 166 -16.16 2.88 0.67
C ASN A 166 -15.83 3.26 2.15
N HIS A 167 -15.81 4.58 2.41
CA HIS A 167 -16.12 5.34 3.65
C HIS A 167 -15.04 5.64 4.73
N HIS A 168 -14.27 6.73 4.47
CA HIS A 168 -13.50 7.70 5.30
C HIS A 168 -12.57 7.29 6.47
N PRO A 169 -11.39 7.97 6.64
CA PRO A 169 -11.09 9.40 6.33
C PRO A 169 -9.73 9.66 5.61
N ALA A 170 -9.57 10.43 4.52
CA ALA A 170 -10.12 11.73 4.10
C ALA A 170 -11.50 11.70 3.46
N SER A 171 -12.26 12.76 3.72
CA SER A 171 -13.45 13.23 2.99
C SER A 171 -13.36 13.30 1.48
N GLU A 172 -14.18 12.69 0.60
CA GLU A 172 -14.31 13.13 -0.81
C GLU A 172 -14.52 14.67 -0.85
N ALA A 173 -15.19 15.19 0.18
CA ALA A 173 -15.33 16.60 0.55
C ALA A 173 -14.03 17.43 0.64
N ASP A 174 -12.88 16.83 0.98
CA ASP A 174 -11.58 17.50 1.08
C ASP A 174 -11.02 17.90 -0.29
N PHE A 175 -11.50 17.27 -1.37
CA PHE A 175 -11.20 17.61 -2.76
C PHE A 175 -12.38 18.23 -3.52
N VAL A 176 -13.61 18.18 -2.97
CA VAL A 176 -14.78 18.81 -3.60
C VAL A 176 -14.52 20.30 -3.82
N GLY A 177 -14.49 20.71 -5.08
CA GLY A 177 -14.23 22.09 -5.48
C GLY A 177 -12.77 22.52 -5.42
N MET A 178 -11.83 21.61 -5.10
CA MET A 178 -10.40 21.89 -5.21
C MET A 178 -9.96 21.83 -6.67
N ILE A 179 -9.28 22.89 -7.09
CA ILE A 179 -8.44 22.93 -8.30
C ILE A 179 -7.04 23.27 -7.82
N PRO A 180 -6.04 22.38 -8.02
CA PRO A 180 -4.67 22.66 -7.57
C PRO A 180 -4.03 23.75 -8.43
N ASP A 181 -3.24 24.63 -7.81
CA ASP A 181 -2.39 25.59 -8.54
C ASP A 181 -1.09 24.91 -9.01
N SER A 182 -0.66 23.90 -8.24
CA SER A 182 0.58 23.16 -8.46
C SER A 182 0.37 21.66 -8.23
N VAL A 183 0.93 20.85 -9.12
CA VAL A 183 0.90 19.39 -9.08
C VAL A 183 2.33 18.85 -9.06
N VAL A 184 2.60 17.92 -8.17
CA VAL A 184 3.86 17.18 -8.10
C VAL A 184 3.56 15.70 -8.27
N THR A 185 4.05 15.12 -9.35
CA THR A 185 3.95 13.67 -9.60
C THR A 185 5.21 12.97 -9.12
N GLU A 186 5.08 11.76 -8.60
CA GLU A 186 6.21 10.91 -8.24
C GLU A 186 6.97 10.42 -9.48
N ASP A 187 6.22 9.92 -10.45
CA ASP A 187 6.73 9.38 -11.71
C ASP A 187 7.37 10.46 -12.59
N SER A 188 8.22 10.04 -13.52
CA SER A 188 8.88 10.86 -14.54
C SER A 188 8.56 10.42 -15.97
N ARG A 189 7.70 9.41 -16.14
CA ARG A 189 7.40 8.78 -17.42
C ARG A 189 5.93 8.93 -17.79
N SER A 190 5.26 7.87 -18.22
CA SER A 190 3.90 7.90 -18.75
C SER A 190 2.86 8.53 -17.81
N GLY A 191 2.98 8.33 -16.50
CA GLY A 191 2.12 9.00 -15.53
C GLY A 191 2.36 10.51 -15.52
N PHE A 192 3.62 10.94 -15.54
CA PHE A 192 3.98 12.35 -15.66
C PHE A 192 3.54 12.95 -17.00
N ASP A 193 3.76 12.26 -18.13
CA ASP A 193 3.32 12.70 -19.46
C ASP A 193 1.82 13.02 -19.48
N PHE A 194 1.00 12.19 -18.82
CA PHE A 194 -0.43 12.40 -18.68
C PHE A 194 -0.77 13.64 -17.85
N PHE A 195 -0.27 13.70 -16.61
CA PHE A 195 -0.60 14.78 -15.69
C PHE A 195 -0.04 16.13 -16.14
N ASP A 196 1.17 16.16 -16.71
CA ASP A 196 1.77 17.36 -17.29
C ASP A 196 0.95 17.91 -18.46
N HIS A 197 0.41 17.03 -19.31
CA HIS A 197 -0.51 17.44 -20.37
C HIS A 197 -1.80 18.07 -19.82
N VAL A 198 -2.44 17.41 -18.84
CA VAL A 198 -3.66 17.91 -18.19
C VAL A 198 -3.39 19.26 -17.52
N CYS A 199 -2.30 19.38 -16.78
CA CYS A 199 -1.95 20.62 -16.08
C CYS A 199 -1.68 21.77 -17.07
N ARG A 200 -0.94 21.53 -18.15
CA ARG A 200 -0.68 22.54 -19.20
C ARG A 200 -1.97 23.04 -19.85
N GLN A 201 -2.94 22.16 -20.10
CA GLN A 201 -4.23 22.55 -20.67
C GLN A 201 -5.05 23.47 -19.75
N ASN A 202 -4.80 23.41 -18.44
CA ASN A 202 -5.55 24.16 -17.44
C ASN A 202 -4.68 25.23 -16.73
N HIS A 203 -3.51 25.55 -17.27
CA HIS A 203 -2.59 26.54 -16.70
C HIS A 203 -2.09 26.24 -15.27
N ILE A 204 -2.01 24.96 -14.92
CA ILE A 204 -1.51 24.47 -13.63
C ILE A 204 -0.02 24.12 -13.76
N GLN A 205 0.78 24.44 -12.74
CA GLN A 205 2.18 24.05 -12.72
C GLN A 205 2.32 22.55 -12.42
N CYS A 206 3.01 21.78 -13.26
CA CYS A 206 3.28 20.36 -13.02
C CYS A 206 4.78 20.08 -12.95
N GLN A 207 5.21 19.30 -11.95
CA GLN A 207 6.59 18.87 -11.78
C GLN A 207 6.68 17.37 -11.48
N SER A 208 7.75 16.73 -11.93
CA SER A 208 8.08 15.35 -11.53
C SER A 208 9.08 15.37 -10.38
N ALA A 209 8.89 14.48 -9.41
CA ALA A 209 9.84 14.23 -8.35
C ALA A 209 10.95 13.24 -8.77
N GLY A 210 10.76 12.49 -9.86
CA GLY A 210 11.73 11.50 -10.32
C GLY A 210 11.87 10.28 -9.41
N GLY A 211 10.85 9.99 -8.60
CA GLY A 211 10.78 8.84 -7.70
C GLY A 211 10.36 9.19 -6.26
N LYS A 212 9.79 8.20 -5.57
CA LYS A 212 9.22 8.29 -4.22
C LYS A 212 10.06 9.06 -3.19
N SER A 213 11.35 8.77 -3.06
CA SER A 213 12.20 9.39 -2.03
C SER A 213 12.48 10.88 -2.27
N SER A 214 12.16 11.41 -3.45
CA SER A 214 12.28 12.85 -3.73
C SER A 214 10.95 13.60 -3.63
N LEU A 215 9.82 12.89 -3.55
CA LEU A 215 8.48 13.48 -3.58
C LEU A 215 8.29 14.50 -2.44
N ARG A 216 8.63 14.12 -1.21
CA ARG A 216 8.55 15.00 -0.03
C ARG A 216 9.33 16.30 -0.24
N LYS A 217 10.57 16.20 -0.73
CA LYS A 217 11.44 17.35 -0.96
C LYS A 217 10.79 18.31 -1.96
N MET A 218 10.26 17.79 -3.06
CA MET A 218 9.61 18.59 -4.09
C MET A 218 8.33 19.26 -3.56
N LEU A 219 7.44 18.50 -2.92
CA LEU A 219 6.23 19.05 -2.29
C LEU A 219 6.55 20.14 -1.25
N SER A 220 7.66 20.01 -0.52
CA SER A 220 8.06 21.02 0.46
C SER A 220 8.57 22.32 -0.17
N ALA A 221 9.12 22.26 -1.38
CA ALA A 221 9.77 23.36 -2.09
C ALA A 221 8.84 24.09 -3.07
N VAL A 222 7.84 23.40 -3.61
CA VAL A 222 6.85 23.97 -4.53
C VAL A 222 6.01 25.03 -3.81
N GLN A 223 5.71 26.11 -4.55
CA GLN A 223 4.83 27.18 -4.10
C GLN A 223 3.43 27.00 -4.72
N GLY A 224 2.40 27.43 -4.01
CA GLY A 224 1.00 27.34 -4.43
C GLY A 224 0.08 27.39 -3.22
N ASP A 225 -1.12 27.96 -3.41
CA ASP A 225 -2.14 28.02 -2.36
C ASP A 225 -2.88 26.68 -2.25
N SER A 226 -2.88 25.89 -3.32
CA SER A 226 -3.27 24.48 -3.29
C SER A 226 -2.30 23.60 -4.07
N ILE A 227 -1.67 22.64 -3.39
CA ILE A 227 -0.67 21.74 -3.96
C ILE A 227 -1.20 20.30 -3.91
N LEU A 228 -1.19 19.61 -5.04
CA LEU A 228 -1.52 18.19 -5.14
C LEU A 228 -0.27 17.36 -5.40
N GLY A 229 0.04 16.42 -4.53
CA GLY A 229 1.00 15.35 -4.79
C GLY A 229 0.29 14.11 -5.35
N ILE A 230 0.84 13.50 -6.38
CA ILE A 230 0.33 12.25 -6.98
C ILE A 230 1.46 11.22 -6.97
N ALA A 231 1.23 10.02 -6.43
CA ALA A 231 2.24 8.97 -6.36
C ALA A 231 1.62 7.57 -6.39
N ASP A 232 2.42 6.55 -6.69
CA ASP A 232 1.94 5.17 -6.76
C ASP A 232 1.77 4.59 -5.34
N GLY A 233 0.50 4.47 -4.91
CA GLY A 233 0.08 3.96 -3.61
C GLY A 233 0.62 2.56 -3.29
N ALA A 234 0.81 1.73 -4.32
CA ALA A 234 1.33 0.37 -4.20
C ALA A 234 2.74 0.27 -3.58
N ALA A 235 3.55 1.34 -3.65
CA ALA A 235 4.96 1.30 -3.28
C ALA A 235 5.46 2.53 -2.49
N ILE A 236 4.60 3.52 -2.24
CA ILE A 236 4.91 4.76 -1.52
C ILE A 236 4.94 4.59 0.00
N GLY A 237 4.52 3.43 0.53
CA GLY A 237 4.44 3.13 1.96
C GLY A 237 5.65 3.57 2.81
N PRO A 238 6.90 3.31 2.38
CA PRO A 238 8.10 3.78 3.08
C PRO A 238 8.19 5.28 3.33
N GLU A 239 7.58 6.11 2.48
CA GLU A 239 7.67 7.57 2.56
C GLU A 239 6.51 8.17 3.38
N MET A 240 5.49 7.37 3.72
CA MET A 240 4.21 7.86 4.25
C MET A 240 4.32 8.58 5.58
N ASN A 241 5.19 8.13 6.47
CA ASN A 241 5.43 8.79 7.76
C ASN A 241 5.93 10.23 7.55
N GLU A 242 6.89 10.40 6.65
CA GLU A 242 7.46 11.71 6.35
C GLU A 242 6.49 12.63 5.59
N LEU A 243 5.78 12.06 4.61
CA LEU A 243 4.75 12.75 3.83
C LEU A 243 3.59 13.20 4.72
N TYR A 244 3.15 12.36 5.65
CA TYR A 244 2.12 12.71 6.61
C TYR A 244 2.54 13.87 7.50
N GLN A 245 3.75 13.83 8.06
CA GLN A 245 4.28 14.95 8.85
C GLN A 245 4.36 16.26 8.06
N LEU A 246 4.59 16.19 6.75
CA LEU A 246 4.57 17.36 5.87
C LEU A 246 3.14 17.91 5.73
N MET A 247 2.16 17.06 5.47
CA MET A 247 0.75 17.46 5.33
C MET A 247 0.20 18.08 6.62
N VAL A 248 0.55 17.53 7.79
CA VAL A 248 0.18 18.11 9.09
C VAL A 248 0.77 19.51 9.28
N LYS A 249 1.96 19.77 8.73
CA LYS A 249 2.62 21.09 8.81
C LYS A 249 2.15 22.07 7.74
N LYS A 250 1.61 21.57 6.64
CA LYS A 250 1.23 22.33 5.45
C LYS A 250 -0.14 21.86 4.96
N GLU A 251 -1.19 22.48 5.50
CA GLU A 251 -2.59 22.16 5.21
C GLU A 251 -2.98 22.39 3.73
N ASN A 252 -2.18 23.15 2.98
CA ASN A 252 -2.38 23.38 1.55
C ASN A 252 -1.88 22.21 0.66
N ILE A 253 -1.22 21.20 1.23
CA ILE A 253 -0.74 20.02 0.50
C ILE A 253 -1.72 18.87 0.70
N ARG A 254 -2.19 18.30 -0.43
CA ARG A 254 -2.99 17.07 -0.44
C ARG A 254 -2.29 16.01 -1.28
N LEU A 255 -2.50 14.73 -0.94
CA LEU A 255 -1.96 13.60 -1.68
C LEU A 255 -3.07 12.76 -2.31
N TYR A 256 -2.86 12.35 -3.55
CA TYR A 256 -3.65 11.34 -4.24
C TYR A 256 -2.76 10.14 -4.55
N LEU A 257 -3.07 8.98 -3.97
CA LEU A 257 -2.23 7.78 -4.01
C LEU A 257 -2.98 6.62 -4.68
N PRO A 258 -3.31 6.72 -5.99
CA PRO A 258 -3.89 5.59 -6.71
C PRO A 258 -2.94 4.39 -6.66
N GLU A 259 -3.46 3.18 -6.87
CA GLU A 259 -2.64 1.96 -6.88
C GLU A 259 -1.41 2.11 -7.78
N SER A 260 -1.65 2.54 -9.03
CA SER A 260 -0.66 3.13 -9.92
C SER A 260 -1.36 3.91 -11.05
N PHE A 261 -0.60 4.59 -11.90
CA PHE A 261 -1.16 5.17 -13.13
C PHE A 261 -1.71 4.12 -14.10
N GLU A 262 -1.06 2.97 -14.25
CA GLU A 262 -1.53 1.89 -15.13
C GLU A 262 -2.85 1.30 -14.66
N TRP A 263 -3.01 1.16 -13.34
CA TRP A 263 -4.26 0.77 -12.74
C TRP A 263 -5.38 1.77 -13.06
N LEU A 264 -5.12 3.09 -13.05
CA LEU A 264 -6.11 4.10 -13.47
C LEU A 264 -6.55 3.92 -14.92
N ILE A 265 -5.60 3.63 -15.83
CA ILE A 265 -5.92 3.37 -17.24
C ILE A 265 -6.81 2.12 -17.35
N LEU A 266 -6.47 1.02 -16.69
CA LEU A 266 -7.28 -0.20 -16.71
C LEU A 266 -8.69 0.05 -16.14
N ARG A 267 -8.77 0.76 -15.02
CA ARG A 267 -10.02 1.08 -14.34
C ARG A 267 -10.94 2.02 -15.10
N SER A 268 -10.40 2.83 -16.00
CA SER A 268 -11.19 3.75 -16.83
C SER A 268 -12.13 3.04 -17.80
N GLY A 269 -11.99 1.71 -17.96
CA GLY A 269 -12.79 0.90 -18.86
C GLY A 269 -12.40 1.06 -20.34
N LEU A 270 -11.27 1.72 -20.63
CA LEU A 270 -10.67 1.80 -21.97
C LEU A 270 -10.28 0.40 -22.50
N ILE A 271 -9.73 -0.41 -21.61
CA ILE A 271 -9.43 -1.81 -21.84
C ILE A 271 -10.58 -2.60 -21.22
N GLY A 272 -11.45 -3.13 -22.07
CA GLY A 272 -12.63 -3.87 -21.65
C GLY A 272 -12.36 -5.36 -21.49
N GLY A 273 -13.29 -6.04 -20.82
CA GLY A 273 -13.31 -7.50 -20.71
C GLY A 273 -13.52 -7.95 -19.27
N LYS A 274 -14.32 -9.00 -19.10
CA LYS A 274 -14.62 -9.56 -17.77
C LYS A 274 -13.35 -9.93 -17.00
N TYR A 275 -12.34 -10.45 -17.70
CA TYR A 275 -11.05 -10.80 -17.10
C TYR A 275 -10.35 -9.62 -16.40
N VAL A 276 -10.30 -8.44 -17.06
CA VAL A 276 -9.68 -7.24 -16.47
C VAL A 276 -10.52 -6.74 -15.29
N GLN A 277 -11.85 -6.82 -15.37
CA GLN A 277 -12.73 -6.43 -14.26
C GLN A 277 -12.53 -7.34 -13.04
N ASP A 278 -12.51 -8.66 -13.23
CA ASP A 278 -12.29 -9.63 -12.17
C ASP A 278 -10.93 -9.38 -11.47
N ILE A 279 -9.88 -9.01 -12.23
CA ILE A 279 -8.57 -8.61 -11.68
C ILE A 279 -8.64 -7.32 -10.85
N LEU A 280 -9.36 -6.31 -11.33
CA LEU A 280 -9.46 -5.03 -10.63
C LEU A 280 -10.29 -5.14 -9.34
N GLU A 281 -11.25 -6.08 -9.30
CA GLU A 281 -12.08 -6.35 -8.12
C GLU A 281 -11.34 -7.23 -7.08
N HIS A 282 -10.57 -8.22 -7.53
CA HIS A 282 -9.88 -9.18 -6.67
C HIS A 282 -8.40 -9.37 -7.04
N PRO A 283 -7.58 -8.30 -7.03
CA PRO A 283 -6.19 -8.35 -7.49
C PRO A 283 -5.33 -9.38 -6.75
N GLU A 284 -5.59 -9.61 -5.46
CA GLU A 284 -4.89 -10.61 -4.67
C GLU A 284 -4.93 -12.02 -5.28
N ASP A 285 -5.99 -12.39 -6.01
CA ASP A 285 -6.18 -13.73 -6.56
C ASP A 285 -5.35 -13.97 -7.84
N PHE A 286 -4.82 -12.89 -8.44
CA PHE A 286 -4.08 -12.92 -9.70
C PHE A 286 -2.60 -12.59 -9.52
N ILE A 287 -2.24 -11.74 -8.56
CA ILE A 287 -0.87 -11.23 -8.43
C ILE A 287 -0.01 -12.18 -7.60
N ASP A 288 0.95 -12.86 -8.24
CA ASP A 288 1.92 -13.70 -7.55
C ASP A 288 3.15 -12.91 -7.06
N SER A 289 3.42 -13.00 -5.76
CA SER A 289 4.55 -12.35 -5.10
C SER A 289 5.93 -12.77 -5.64
N THR A 290 6.05 -13.93 -6.28
CA THR A 290 7.31 -14.34 -6.94
C THR A 290 7.54 -13.69 -8.29
N GLU A 291 6.46 -13.39 -9.00
CA GLU A 291 6.51 -12.83 -10.34
C GLU A 291 6.59 -11.30 -10.28
N TYR A 292 5.85 -10.70 -9.34
CA TYR A 292 5.71 -9.25 -9.22
C TYR A 292 6.05 -8.79 -7.81
N PHE A 293 7.03 -7.88 -7.70
CA PHE A 293 7.48 -7.37 -6.41
C PHE A 293 6.51 -6.31 -5.84
N SER A 294 5.74 -5.66 -6.71
CA SER A 294 4.68 -4.73 -6.38
C SER A 294 3.51 -4.91 -7.36
N TRP A 295 2.32 -4.52 -6.93
CA TRP A 295 1.13 -4.54 -7.79
C TRP A 295 1.25 -3.58 -8.98
N GLU A 296 1.99 -2.48 -8.85
CA GLU A 296 2.32 -1.57 -9.97
C GLU A 296 3.00 -2.32 -11.14
N GLN A 297 3.94 -3.21 -10.84
CA GLN A 297 4.62 -4.02 -11.87
C GLN A 297 3.64 -4.95 -12.59
N PHE A 298 2.72 -5.55 -11.84
CA PHE A 298 1.68 -6.40 -12.41
C PHE A 298 0.74 -5.61 -13.31
N PHE A 299 0.17 -4.48 -12.84
CA PHE A 299 -0.73 -3.66 -13.65
C PHE A 299 -0.05 -3.10 -14.89
N THR A 300 1.25 -2.80 -14.81
CA THR A 300 2.05 -2.44 -15.98
C THR A 300 2.11 -3.57 -16.99
N SER A 301 2.49 -4.78 -16.58
CA SER A 301 2.53 -5.94 -17.48
C SER A 301 1.17 -6.27 -18.07
N LEU A 302 0.11 -6.25 -17.26
CA LEU A 302 -1.26 -6.48 -17.71
C LEU A 302 -1.69 -5.46 -18.75
N LEU A 303 -1.45 -4.16 -18.51
CA LEU A 303 -1.82 -3.11 -19.46
C LEU A 303 -1.02 -3.21 -20.77
N GLU A 304 0.27 -3.52 -20.70
CA GLU A 304 1.10 -3.73 -21.89
C GLU A 304 0.61 -4.94 -22.71
N GLU A 305 0.25 -6.05 -22.04
CA GLU A 305 -0.30 -7.24 -22.69
C GLU A 305 -1.66 -6.95 -23.36
N GLN A 306 -2.61 -6.37 -22.61
CA GLN A 306 -3.96 -6.13 -23.12
C GLN A 306 -4.02 -5.09 -24.24
N THR A 307 -3.03 -4.21 -24.33
CA THR A 307 -2.96 -3.18 -25.37
C THR A 307 -1.99 -3.51 -26.50
N GLN A 308 -1.30 -4.65 -26.44
CA GLN A 308 -0.31 -5.05 -27.42
C GLN A 308 -0.90 -5.13 -28.83
N ASN A 309 -0.21 -4.53 -29.82
CA ASN A 309 -0.66 -4.48 -31.22
C ASN A 309 -2.02 -3.80 -31.44
N THR A 310 -2.49 -3.00 -30.48
CA THR A 310 -3.69 -2.17 -30.62
C THR A 310 -3.33 -0.69 -30.79
N TYR A 311 -4.30 0.13 -31.19
CA TYR A 311 -4.11 1.58 -31.22
C TYR A 311 -3.90 2.21 -29.83
N LEU A 312 -4.27 1.48 -28.76
CA LEU A 312 -4.08 1.85 -27.36
C LEU A 312 -2.75 1.35 -26.78
N GLN A 313 -1.84 0.82 -27.59
CA GLN A 313 -0.58 0.23 -27.10
C GLN A 313 0.10 1.12 -26.07
N TYR A 314 0.28 0.59 -24.86
CA TYR A 314 0.90 1.25 -23.73
C TYR A 314 2.40 0.94 -23.65
N GLN A 315 3.17 1.91 -23.15
CA GLN A 315 4.58 1.75 -22.82
C GLN A 315 4.87 2.60 -21.56
N LYS A 316 5.38 1.98 -20.49
CA LYS A 316 5.72 2.72 -19.24
C LYS A 316 6.73 3.84 -19.49
N SER A 317 7.62 3.68 -20.47
CA SER A 317 8.68 4.66 -20.77
C SER A 317 8.19 5.96 -21.40
N ARG A 318 7.07 5.92 -22.13
CA ARG A 318 6.51 7.09 -22.83
C ARG A 318 5.05 6.85 -23.16
N LEU A 319 4.20 7.77 -22.77
CA LEU A 319 2.76 7.63 -23.02
C LEU A 319 2.42 7.72 -24.51
N ASN A 320 1.60 6.79 -24.98
CA ASN A 320 1.03 6.86 -26.32
C ASN A 320 0.09 8.09 -26.43
N PRO A 321 0.29 9.00 -27.41
CA PRO A 321 -0.51 10.23 -27.53
C PRO A 321 -2.03 10.01 -27.63
N VAL A 322 -2.49 8.81 -27.96
CA VAL A 322 -3.91 8.46 -27.93
C VAL A 322 -4.55 8.69 -26.55
N TYR A 323 -3.80 8.47 -25.47
CA TYR A 323 -4.27 8.67 -24.09
C TYR A 323 -4.50 10.16 -23.75
N LEU A 324 -3.95 11.07 -24.56
CA LEU A 324 -4.12 12.51 -24.43
C LEU A 324 -5.30 13.05 -25.25
N GLN A 325 -6.01 12.18 -26.00
CA GLN A 325 -7.19 12.59 -26.75
C GLN A 325 -8.36 12.85 -25.80
N LYS A 326 -9.10 13.96 -26.04
CA LYS A 326 -10.16 14.49 -25.16
C LYS A 326 -11.11 13.43 -24.58
N LYS A 327 -11.56 12.45 -25.38
CA LYS A 327 -12.48 11.40 -24.92
C LYS A 327 -11.82 10.46 -23.91
N ILE A 328 -10.62 9.98 -24.22
CA ILE A 328 -9.86 9.01 -23.40
C ILE A 328 -9.35 9.69 -22.14
N LEU A 329 -8.77 10.88 -22.29
CA LEU A 329 -8.31 11.71 -21.20
C LEU A 329 -9.44 11.98 -20.20
N LYS A 330 -10.64 12.32 -20.68
CA LYS A 330 -11.80 12.52 -19.81
C LYS A 330 -12.19 11.24 -19.05
N GLN A 331 -12.21 10.08 -19.71
CA GLN A 331 -12.55 8.82 -19.04
C GLN A 331 -11.60 8.47 -17.89
N ILE A 332 -10.31 8.76 -18.03
CA ILE A 332 -9.34 8.58 -16.95
C ILE A 332 -9.55 9.64 -15.86
N LEU A 333 -9.70 10.91 -16.23
CA LEU A 333 -9.92 12.02 -15.28
C LEU A 333 -11.21 11.88 -14.46
N ASP A 334 -12.25 11.29 -15.02
CA ASP A 334 -13.53 11.06 -14.32
C ASP A 334 -13.37 10.07 -13.13
N LEU A 335 -12.25 9.34 -13.03
CA LEU A 335 -11.90 8.50 -11.87
C LEU A 335 -11.19 9.28 -10.75
N LEU A 336 -10.75 10.51 -11.01
CA LEU A 336 -9.96 11.25 -10.04
C LEU A 336 -10.90 12.01 -9.09
N PRO A 337 -10.61 12.03 -7.79
CA PRO A 337 -11.39 12.81 -6.83
C PRO A 337 -11.11 14.32 -6.96
N VAL A 338 -10.13 14.73 -7.78
CA VAL A 338 -9.68 16.11 -7.95
C VAL A 338 -10.01 16.62 -9.34
N ARG A 339 -10.43 17.89 -9.43
CA ARG A 339 -10.62 18.58 -10.69
C ARG A 339 -9.39 19.39 -11.06
N PHE A 340 -9.12 19.50 -12.36
CA PHE A 340 -8.06 20.34 -12.90
C PHE A 340 -8.61 21.61 -13.57
N SER A 341 -9.93 21.81 -13.57
CA SER A 341 -10.62 23.01 -14.05
C SER A 341 -11.96 23.16 -13.33
N GLU A 342 -12.55 24.36 -13.43
CA GLU A 342 -13.88 24.70 -12.87
C GLU A 342 -15.02 23.83 -13.40
#